data_AF-A0A0K2TT11-F1
#
_entry.id   AF-A0A0K2TT11-F1
#
_cell.length_a   1.000
_cell.length_b   1.000
_cell.length_c   1.000
_cell.angle_alpha   90.00
_cell.angle_beta   90.00
_cell.angle_gamma   90.00
#
_symmetry.space_group_name_H-M   'P 1'
#
loop_
_entity.id
_entity.type
_entity.pdbx_description
1 polymer ?
#
loop_
_entity_poly.entity_id
_entity_poly.type
_entity_poly.pdbx_seq_one_letter_code
_entity_poly.pdbx_strand_id
1 'polypeptide(L)'
;MQNFDFEEIQKELFLSKSGKGVNSDMFQSYCGQPMARSLPCVKNFLEASSQCLEEEEQNSLNVTMSMIESAVKFICHKRARRISLFLLSNGMECLKDHASAISTCINTSIPEILHMNNQKRFDLIVFNHRNCQKIDQIRHCIEKEMFKCPNPEPLRLLENFMSTIRKKTHCHRVSKYSLLSGSERTNSPSSPLIFLFFLLHYFLGLFFSKSDNDWWRGGLL
;
A
#
# COMPACT_ATOMS: atom_id res chain seq x y z
N MET A 1 -17.60 5.32 12.90
CA MET A 1 -16.73 5.64 11.75
C MET A 1 -17.64 5.82 10.55
N GLN A 2 -17.68 7.00 9.94
CA GLN A 2 -18.36 7.15 8.64
C GLN A 2 -17.35 6.77 7.55
N ASN A 3 -17.79 5.88 6.67
CA ASN A 3 -16.99 5.02 5.81
C ASN A 3 -16.29 5.81 4.69
N PHE A 4 -15.01 5.49 4.44
CA PHE A 4 -14.36 5.79 3.17
C PHE A 4 -14.86 4.74 2.16
N ASP A 5 -15.86 5.11 1.35
CA ASP A 5 -16.49 4.21 0.39
C ASP A 5 -15.77 4.28 -0.96
N PHE A 6 -15.01 3.22 -1.28
CA PHE A 6 -14.29 3.12 -2.53
C PHE A 6 -15.22 2.93 -3.74
N GLU A 7 -16.40 2.31 -3.54
CA GLU A 7 -17.39 2.09 -4.59
C GLU A 7 -18.10 3.40 -4.95
N GLU A 8 -18.36 4.25 -3.96
CA GLU A 8 -18.91 5.59 -4.18
C GLU A 8 -17.96 6.45 -5.03
N ILE A 9 -16.66 6.47 -4.70
CA ILE A 9 -15.64 7.18 -5.48
C ILE A 9 -15.57 6.64 -6.92
N GLN A 10 -15.63 5.32 -7.11
CA GLN A 10 -15.64 4.72 -8.44
C GLN A 10 -16.90 5.09 -9.23
N LYS A 11 -18.08 5.01 -8.61
CA LYS A 11 -19.36 5.36 -9.21
C LYS A 11 -19.40 6.82 -9.66
N GLU A 12 -18.90 7.73 -8.84
CA GLU A 12 -18.82 9.16 -9.17
C GLU A 12 -17.78 9.45 -10.28
N LEU A 13 -16.70 8.68 -10.35
CA LEU A 13 -15.74 8.71 -11.46
C LEU A 13 -16.36 8.23 -12.79
N PHE A 14 -17.22 7.21 -12.76
CA PHE A 14 -17.95 6.75 -13.95
C PHE A 14 -18.98 7.79 -14.44
N LEU A 15 -19.71 8.41 -13.52
CA LEU A 15 -20.67 9.47 -13.84
C LEU A 15 -19.98 10.69 -14.46
N SER A 16 -18.74 10.96 -14.05
CA SER A 16 -17.99 12.09 -14.54
C SER A 16 -17.27 11.88 -15.87
N LYS A 17 -16.86 10.63 -16.17
CA LYS A 17 -16.46 10.21 -17.53
C LYS A 17 -17.60 10.37 -18.55
N SER A 18 -18.86 10.33 -18.11
CA SER A 18 -20.05 10.42 -18.97
C SER A 18 -20.48 11.86 -19.35
N GLY A 19 -19.55 12.82 -19.30
CA GLY A 19 -19.80 14.21 -19.73
C GLY A 19 -20.18 15.21 -18.63
N LYS A 20 -20.35 14.75 -17.38
CA LYS A 20 -20.45 15.62 -16.20
C LYS A 20 -19.09 15.67 -15.49
N GLY A 21 -18.10 16.29 -16.14
CA GLY A 21 -16.66 16.18 -15.87
C GLY A 21 -16.23 16.03 -14.39
N VAL A 22 -15.12 15.32 -14.17
CA VAL A 22 -14.55 15.07 -12.83
C VAL A 22 -14.34 16.42 -12.18
N ASN A 23 -15.27 16.80 -11.30
CA ASN A 23 -15.20 18.11 -10.71
C ASN A 23 -14.09 18.04 -9.67
N SER A 24 -13.05 18.88 -9.83
CA SER A 24 -12.03 19.06 -8.80
C SER A 24 -12.66 19.35 -7.43
N ASP A 25 -13.88 19.89 -7.38
CA ASP A 25 -14.66 20.11 -6.16
C ASP A 25 -14.92 18.83 -5.36
N MET A 26 -15.05 17.66 -6.01
CA MET A 26 -15.25 16.38 -5.35
C MET A 26 -14.01 15.99 -4.55
N PHE A 27 -12.84 15.96 -5.20
CA PHE A 27 -11.58 15.64 -4.53
C PHE A 27 -11.10 16.75 -3.58
N GLN A 28 -11.48 17.99 -3.87
CA GLN A 28 -11.30 19.12 -2.96
C GLN A 28 -12.05 18.91 -1.65
N SER A 29 -13.25 18.31 -1.67
CA SER A 29 -13.99 18.00 -0.45
C SER A 29 -13.20 17.05 0.45
N TYR A 30 -12.57 16.03 -0.13
CA TYR A 30 -11.69 15.09 0.57
C TYR A 30 -10.41 15.76 1.08
N CYS A 31 -9.81 16.65 0.29
CA CYS A 31 -8.61 17.40 0.66
C CYS A 31 -8.85 18.55 1.66
N GLY A 32 -10.08 18.75 2.11
CA GLY A 32 -10.46 19.72 3.14
C GLY A 32 -10.53 19.09 4.54
N GLN A 33 -11.64 19.37 5.23
CA GLN A 33 -11.88 18.91 6.61
C GLN A 33 -11.78 17.38 6.81
N PRO A 34 -12.19 16.50 5.88
CA PRO A 34 -12.00 15.06 6.03
C PRO A 34 -10.54 14.67 6.18
N MET A 35 -9.65 15.15 5.31
CA MET A 35 -8.21 14.87 5.41
C MET A 35 -7.58 15.48 6.67
N ALA A 36 -7.98 16.69 7.04
CA ALA A 36 -7.51 17.33 8.27
C ALA A 36 -7.90 16.53 9.53
N ARG A 37 -9.07 15.87 9.51
CA ARG A 37 -9.53 15.00 10.61
C ARG A 37 -8.89 13.62 10.59
N SER A 38 -8.51 13.09 9.43
CA SER A 38 -7.94 11.74 9.31
C SER A 38 -6.43 11.68 9.60
N LEU A 39 -5.67 12.73 9.28
CA LEU A 39 -4.23 12.78 9.52
C LEU A 39 -3.87 12.51 11.01
N PRO A 40 -4.55 13.10 12.00
CA PRO A 40 -4.34 12.75 13.41
C PRO A 40 -4.63 11.28 13.72
N CYS A 41 -5.64 10.67 13.11
CA CYS A 41 -5.93 9.24 13.30
C CYS A 41 -4.80 8.36 12.80
N VAL A 42 -4.22 8.69 11.64
CA VAL A 42 -3.05 7.99 11.09
C VAL A 42 -1.86 8.14 12.02
N LYS A 43 -1.60 9.35 12.52
CA LYS A 43 -0.52 9.60 13.49
C LYS A 43 -0.69 8.76 14.75
N ASN A 44 -1.86 8.80 15.37
CA ASN A 44 -2.17 8.03 16.57
C ASN A 44 -2.06 6.52 16.33
N PHE A 45 -2.44 6.05 15.14
CA PHE A 45 -2.27 4.64 14.76
C PHE A 45 -0.79 4.25 14.66
N LEU A 46 0.05 5.08 14.03
CA LEU A 46 1.49 4.82 13.95
C LEU A 46 2.13 4.84 15.35
N GLU A 47 1.74 5.80 16.19
CA GLU A 47 2.21 5.89 17.58
C GLU A 47 1.79 4.67 18.40
N ALA A 48 0.54 4.22 18.30
CA ALA A 48 0.08 3.00 18.96
C ALA A 48 0.81 1.76 18.44
N SER A 49 1.07 1.69 17.13
CA SER A 49 1.77 0.57 16.49
C SER A 49 3.24 0.50 16.88
N SER A 50 3.86 1.61 17.32
CA SER A 50 5.27 1.64 17.73
C SER A 50 5.60 0.63 18.83
N GLN A 51 4.63 0.30 19.69
CA GLN A 51 4.79 -0.67 20.78
C GLN A 51 4.97 -2.11 20.29
N CYS A 52 4.61 -2.38 19.04
CA CYS A 52 4.73 -3.69 18.40
C CYS A 52 6.01 -3.83 17.57
N LEU A 53 6.85 -2.80 17.52
CA LEU A 53 7.98 -2.68 16.61
C LEU A 53 9.32 -2.65 17.35
N GLU A 54 10.36 -3.10 16.65
CA GLU A 54 11.74 -2.98 17.11
C GLU A 54 12.25 -1.53 16.99
N GLU A 55 13.34 -1.19 17.68
CA GLU A 55 13.85 0.17 17.79
C GLU A 55 14.15 0.83 16.41
N GLU A 56 14.69 0.06 15.46
CA GLU A 56 14.99 0.53 14.11
C GLU A 56 13.71 0.87 13.30
N GLU A 57 12.65 0.10 13.52
CA GLU A 57 11.35 0.28 12.89
C GLU A 57 10.60 1.47 13.49
N GLN A 58 10.68 1.67 14.82
CA GLN A 58 10.10 2.82 15.51
C GLN A 58 10.67 4.13 14.96
N ASN A 59 11.98 4.21 14.76
CA ASN A 59 12.63 5.37 14.16
C ASN A 59 12.11 5.67 12.73
N SER A 60 11.73 4.62 12.00
CA SER A 60 11.21 4.73 10.64
C SER A 60 9.75 5.17 10.57
N LEU A 61 8.99 5.12 11.68
CA LEU A 61 7.62 5.61 11.74
C LEU A 61 7.53 7.13 11.55
N ASN A 62 8.48 7.90 12.10
CA ASN A 62 8.52 9.36 11.91
C ASN A 62 8.76 9.75 10.45
N VAL A 63 9.63 8.98 9.77
CA VAL A 63 9.88 9.13 8.34
C VAL A 63 8.61 8.77 7.55
N THR A 64 7.94 7.68 7.93
CA THR A 64 6.68 7.25 7.33
C THR A 64 5.60 8.31 7.46
N MET A 65 5.45 8.93 8.64
CA MET A 65 4.51 10.03 8.84
C MET A 65 4.85 11.24 7.95
N SER A 66 6.14 11.59 7.85
CA SER A 66 6.61 12.66 6.95
C SER A 66 6.32 12.35 5.47
N MET A 67 6.40 11.08 5.06
CA MET A 67 6.01 10.64 3.71
C MET A 67 4.51 10.80 3.49
N ILE A 68 3.67 10.40 4.45
CA ILE A 68 2.21 10.51 4.38
C ILE A 68 1.81 11.99 4.25
N GLU A 69 2.36 12.89 5.06
CA GLU A 69 2.09 14.33 4.95
C GLU A 69 2.52 14.89 3.59
N SER A 70 3.67 14.44 3.07
CA SER A 70 4.16 14.83 1.75
C SER A 70 3.26 14.31 0.63
N ALA A 71 2.76 13.07 0.75
CA ALA A 71 1.82 12.45 -0.17
C ALA A 71 0.49 13.21 -0.19
N VAL A 72 -0.07 13.50 0.98
CA VAL A 72 -1.29 14.29 1.12
C VAL A 72 -1.11 15.67 0.51
N LYS A 73 -0.01 16.37 0.82
CA LYS A 73 0.30 17.68 0.23
C LYS A 73 0.41 17.62 -1.28
N PHE A 74 0.99 16.54 -1.83
CA PHE A 74 1.08 16.34 -3.27
C PHE A 74 -0.30 16.14 -3.90
N ILE A 75 -1.08 15.19 -3.37
CA ILE A 75 -2.42 14.84 -3.87
C ILE A 75 -3.34 16.05 -3.81
N CYS A 76 -3.35 16.75 -2.67
CA CYS A 76 -4.22 17.88 -2.40
C CYS A 76 -3.74 19.22 -2.98
N HIS A 77 -2.62 19.22 -3.72
CA HIS A 77 -2.09 20.41 -4.36
C HIS A 77 -3.12 21.07 -5.28
N LYS A 78 -3.34 22.38 -5.08
CA LYS A 78 -4.32 23.20 -5.82
C LYS A 78 -5.69 22.52 -5.88
N ARG A 79 -6.30 22.28 -4.72
CA ARG A 79 -7.66 21.71 -4.58
C ARG A 79 -7.78 20.36 -5.30
N ALA A 80 -6.84 19.46 -4.99
CA ALA A 80 -6.81 18.10 -5.52
C ALA A 80 -6.64 17.95 -7.04
N ARG A 81 -6.22 19.00 -7.74
CA ARG A 81 -6.04 18.99 -9.20
C ARG A 81 -5.16 17.84 -9.71
N ARG A 82 -4.11 17.46 -8.98
CA ARG A 82 -3.19 16.40 -9.41
C ARG A 82 -3.85 15.02 -9.45
N ILE A 83 -4.63 14.68 -8.43
CA ILE A 83 -5.35 13.39 -8.40
C ILE A 83 -6.53 13.41 -9.38
N SER A 84 -7.24 14.54 -9.53
CA SER A 84 -8.28 14.66 -10.55
C SER A 84 -7.73 14.44 -11.96
N LEU A 85 -6.58 15.04 -12.27
CA LEU A 85 -5.92 14.87 -13.56
C LEU A 85 -5.46 13.44 -13.80
N PHE A 86 -4.92 12.77 -12.78
CA PHE A 86 -4.57 11.35 -12.85
C PHE A 86 -5.78 10.48 -13.21
N LEU A 87 -6.93 10.75 -12.60
CA LEU A 87 -8.17 9.99 -12.80
C LEU A 87 -8.82 10.26 -14.15
N LEU A 88 -8.88 11.53 -14.56
CA LEU A 88 -9.34 11.95 -15.90
C LEU A 88 -8.48 11.35 -17.01
N SER A 89 -7.20 11.13 -16.74
CA SER A 89 -6.25 10.52 -17.67
C SER A 89 -6.29 8.99 -17.66
N ASN A 90 -7.32 8.37 -17.08
CA ASN A 90 -7.48 6.92 -16.92
C ASN A 90 -6.33 6.24 -16.16
N GLY A 91 -5.65 6.97 -15.26
CA GLY A 91 -4.51 6.43 -14.52
C GLY A 91 -4.83 5.21 -13.66
N MET A 92 -6.03 5.18 -13.04
CA MET A 92 -6.48 4.03 -12.25
C MET A 92 -6.79 2.81 -13.10
N GLU A 93 -7.35 3.01 -14.30
CA GLU A 93 -7.68 1.93 -15.23
C GLU A 93 -6.41 1.31 -15.79
N CYS A 94 -5.47 2.15 -16.22
CA CYS A 94 -4.10 1.75 -16.57
C CYS A 94 -3.43 0.91 -15.46
N LEU A 95 -3.46 1.37 -14.21
CA LEU A 95 -2.90 0.58 -13.09
C LEU A 95 -3.59 -0.76 -12.91
N LYS A 96 -4.92 -0.81 -13.05
CA LYS A 96 -5.71 -2.03 -12.90
C LYS A 96 -5.40 -3.04 -14.00
N ASP A 97 -5.36 -2.59 -15.25
CA ASP A 97 -5.09 -3.44 -16.42
C ASP A 97 -3.68 -4.05 -16.37
N HIS A 98 -2.74 -3.34 -15.76
CA HIS A 98 -1.36 -3.77 -15.61
C HIS A 98 -1.02 -4.39 -14.25
N ALA A 99 -1.98 -4.52 -13.32
CA ALA A 99 -1.72 -4.96 -11.94
C ALA A 99 -1.04 -6.33 -11.84
N SER A 100 -1.44 -7.29 -12.68
CA SER A 100 -0.84 -8.63 -12.74
C SER A 100 0.62 -8.58 -13.24
N ALA A 101 0.90 -7.76 -14.25
CA ALA A 101 2.25 -7.60 -14.77
C ALA A 101 3.17 -6.88 -13.77
N ILE A 102 2.65 -5.87 -13.06
CA ILE A 102 3.35 -5.18 -11.96
C ILE A 102 3.69 -6.19 -10.86
N SER A 103 2.72 -6.98 -10.40
CA SER A 103 2.94 -7.99 -9.37
C SER A 103 3.99 -9.02 -9.81
N THR A 104 3.91 -9.49 -11.06
CA THR A 104 4.89 -10.42 -11.63
C THR A 104 6.29 -9.82 -11.65
N CYS A 105 6.42 -8.56 -12.06
CA CYS A 105 7.70 -7.84 -12.05
C CYS A 105 8.28 -7.73 -10.63
N ILE A 106 7.45 -7.37 -9.64
CA ILE A 106 7.87 -7.25 -8.23
C ILE A 106 8.33 -8.60 -7.70
N ASN A 107 7.54 -9.66 -7.91
CA ASN A 107 7.86 -11.01 -7.45
C ASN A 107 9.14 -11.55 -8.08
N THR A 108 9.43 -11.19 -9.32
CA THR A 108 10.66 -11.59 -10.02
C THR A 108 11.86 -10.75 -9.55
N SER A 109 11.66 -9.46 -9.31
CA SER A 109 12.74 -8.53 -8.96
C SER A 109 13.14 -8.61 -7.49
N ILE A 110 12.19 -8.97 -6.62
CA ILE A 110 12.36 -9.09 -5.16
C ILE A 110 11.79 -10.45 -4.74
N PRO A 111 12.49 -11.57 -5.02
CA PRO A 111 11.99 -12.91 -4.70
C PRO A 111 11.69 -13.09 -3.22
N GLU A 112 12.37 -12.34 -2.34
CA GLU A 112 12.13 -12.41 -0.91
C GLU A 112 10.70 -12.01 -0.54
N ILE A 113 10.02 -11.18 -1.34
CA ILE A 113 8.66 -10.70 -1.07
C ILE A 113 7.61 -11.83 -1.06
N LEU A 114 7.86 -12.89 -1.84
CA LEU A 114 6.99 -14.08 -1.91
C LEU A 114 7.03 -14.92 -0.63
N HIS A 115 8.11 -14.79 0.14
CA HIS A 115 8.37 -15.56 1.36
C HIS A 115 8.27 -14.70 2.63
N MET A 116 7.79 -13.46 2.53
CA MET A 116 7.58 -12.60 3.69
C MET A 116 6.35 -13.05 4.47
N ASN A 117 6.58 -13.69 5.61
CA ASN A 117 5.55 -13.81 6.64
C ASN A 117 5.19 -12.41 7.19
N ASN A 118 4.10 -12.31 7.97
CA ASN A 118 3.60 -11.03 8.47
C ASN A 118 4.65 -10.24 9.28
N GLN A 119 5.58 -10.93 9.95
CA GLN A 119 6.64 -10.31 10.75
C GLN A 119 7.68 -9.58 9.87
N LYS A 120 8.11 -10.18 8.75
CA LYS A 120 9.09 -9.57 7.84
C LYS A 120 8.53 -8.41 7.03
N ARG A 121 7.20 -8.24 6.94
CA ARG A 121 6.57 -7.15 6.17
C ARG A 121 6.92 -5.77 6.73
N PHE A 122 7.18 -5.66 8.03
CA PHE A 122 7.61 -4.43 8.67
C PHE A 122 9.06 -4.05 8.32
N ASP A 123 9.90 -5.01 7.90
CA ASP A 123 11.26 -4.75 7.43
C ASP A 123 11.29 -3.71 6.29
N LEU A 124 10.29 -3.67 5.40
CA LEU A 124 10.26 -2.69 4.30
C LEU A 124 10.01 -1.24 4.76
N ILE A 125 9.52 -1.05 5.97
CA ILE A 125 9.33 0.27 6.59
C ILE A 125 10.68 0.83 7.05
N VAL A 126 11.67 -0.03 7.29
CA VAL A 126 13.04 0.39 7.60
C VAL A 126 13.75 0.88 6.34
N PHE A 127 14.04 2.19 6.28
CA PHE A 127 14.66 2.83 5.11
C PHE A 127 16.19 2.71 5.05
N ASN A 128 16.71 1.49 5.25
CA ASN A 128 18.13 1.17 5.05
C ASN A 128 18.46 1.00 3.55
N HIS A 129 19.75 0.90 3.21
CA HIS A 129 20.21 0.81 1.81
C HIS A 129 19.57 -0.35 1.03
N ARG A 130 19.44 -1.54 1.65
CA ARG A 130 18.87 -2.73 0.99
C ARG A 130 17.39 -2.54 0.69
N ASN A 131 16.63 -2.00 1.64
CA ASN A 131 15.20 -1.76 1.47
C ASN A 131 14.95 -0.59 0.52
N CYS A 132 15.82 0.43 0.49
CA CYS A 132 15.77 1.48 -0.52
C CYS A 132 15.90 0.91 -1.95
N GLN A 133 16.80 -0.06 -2.16
CA GLN A 133 16.93 -0.74 -3.47
C GLN A 133 15.65 -1.50 -3.84
N LYS A 134 15.06 -2.23 -2.89
CA LYS A 134 13.78 -2.93 -3.09
C LYS A 134 12.66 -1.96 -3.44
N ILE A 135 12.55 -0.83 -2.73
CA ILE A 135 11.57 0.22 -3.03
C ILE A 135 11.79 0.79 -4.43
N ASP A 136 13.05 1.00 -4.86
CA ASP A 136 13.36 1.46 -6.21
C ASP A 136 13.02 0.42 -7.29
N GLN A 137 13.19 -0.88 -7.01
CA GLN A 137 12.76 -1.95 -7.89
C GLN A 137 11.22 -2.01 -8.02
N ILE A 138 10.49 -1.86 -6.91
CA ILE A 138 9.02 -1.75 -6.93
C ILE A 138 8.60 -0.54 -7.78
N ARG A 139 9.20 0.63 -7.54
CA ARG A 139 8.94 1.84 -8.31
C ARG A 139 9.15 1.59 -9.81
N HIS A 140 10.29 0.99 -10.16
CA HIS A 140 10.63 0.69 -11.55
C HIS A 140 9.63 -0.28 -12.19
N CYS A 141 9.16 -1.30 -11.48
CA CYS A 141 8.13 -2.20 -11.98
C CYS A 141 6.81 -1.48 -12.29
N ILE A 142 6.38 -0.55 -11.42
CA ILE A 142 5.17 0.23 -11.65
C ILE A 142 5.37 1.18 -12.85
N GLU A 143 6.48 1.92 -12.88
CA GLU A 143 6.81 2.87 -13.96
C GLU A 143 6.88 2.15 -15.32
N LYS A 144 7.55 0.99 -15.37
CA LYS A 144 7.70 0.18 -16.57
C LYS A 144 6.37 -0.27 -17.17
N GLU A 145 5.44 -0.71 -16.32
CA GLU A 145 4.14 -1.18 -16.80
C GLU A 145 3.22 -0.01 -17.15
N MET A 146 3.23 1.07 -16.37
CA MET A 146 2.46 2.28 -16.69
C MET A 146 2.95 2.99 -17.97
N PHE A 147 4.22 2.83 -18.35
CA PHE A 147 4.75 3.33 -19.62
C PHE A 147 4.05 2.71 -20.84
N LYS A 148 3.42 1.55 -20.69
CA LYS A 148 2.68 0.88 -21.78
C LYS A 148 1.29 1.46 -22.00
N CYS A 149 0.80 2.31 -21.11
CA CYS A 149 -0.52 2.88 -21.21
C CYS A 149 -0.57 3.95 -22.32
N PRO A 150 -1.68 4.08 -23.08
CA PRO A 150 -1.75 4.99 -24.22
C PRO A 150 -1.56 6.47 -23.87
N ASN A 151 -1.98 6.88 -22.67
CA ASN A 151 -1.79 8.22 -22.16
C ASN A 151 -0.55 8.27 -21.26
N PRO A 152 0.47 9.10 -21.55
CA PRO A 152 1.68 9.22 -20.73
C PRO A 152 1.47 10.05 -19.45
N GLU A 153 0.36 10.79 -19.33
CA GLU A 153 0.11 11.70 -18.22
C GLU A 153 0.02 11.02 -16.84
N PRO A 154 -0.66 9.85 -16.67
CA PRO A 154 -0.67 9.11 -15.42
C PRO A 154 0.73 8.73 -14.93
N LEU A 155 1.61 8.26 -15.83
CA LEU A 155 2.98 7.90 -15.48
C LEU A 155 3.74 9.12 -14.94
N ARG A 156 3.70 10.25 -15.66
CA ARG A 156 4.38 11.49 -15.23
C ARG A 156 3.89 11.97 -13.85
N LEU A 157 2.59 11.86 -13.57
CA LEU A 157 2.03 12.23 -12.27
C LEU A 157 2.49 11.26 -11.17
N LEU A 158 2.51 9.96 -11.46
CA LEU A 158 2.99 8.93 -10.54
C LEU A 158 4.49 9.11 -10.23
N GLU A 159 5.34 9.32 -11.23
CA GLU A 159 6.78 9.56 -11.05
C GLU A 159 7.04 10.75 -10.12
N ASN A 160 6.31 11.85 -10.35
CA ASN A 160 6.39 13.04 -9.52
C ASN A 160 5.90 12.78 -8.09
N PHE A 161 4.85 11.98 -7.92
CA PHE A 161 4.34 11.57 -6.61
C PHE A 161 5.38 10.71 -5.87
N MET A 162 5.86 9.64 -6.50
CA MET A 162 6.86 8.72 -5.96
C MET A 162 8.17 9.43 -5.61
N SER A 163 8.62 10.35 -6.47
CA SER A 163 9.78 11.22 -6.21
C SER A 163 9.55 12.13 -5.00
N THR A 164 8.35 12.69 -4.85
CA THR A 164 8.00 13.60 -3.73
C THR A 164 8.03 12.89 -2.38
N ILE A 165 7.52 11.65 -2.30
CA ILE A 165 7.56 10.87 -1.06
C ILE A 165 8.96 10.33 -0.77
N ARG A 166 9.71 9.88 -1.79
CA ARG A 166 11.08 9.37 -1.66
C ARG A 166 12.05 10.41 -1.10
N LYS A 167 11.82 11.70 -1.38
CA LYS A 167 12.61 12.80 -0.80
C LYS A 167 12.51 12.93 0.72
N LYS A 168 11.53 12.30 1.36
CA LYS A 168 11.39 12.26 2.82
C LYS A 168 12.23 11.17 3.47
N THR A 169 12.68 10.18 2.71
CA THR A 169 13.53 9.09 3.19
C THR A 169 14.98 9.36 2.83
N HIS A 170 15.93 8.66 3.46
CA HIS A 170 17.34 8.73 3.04
C HIS A 170 17.60 8.02 1.69
N CYS A 171 16.63 7.28 1.15
CA CYS A 171 16.75 6.58 -0.13
C CYS A 171 16.97 7.53 -1.31
N HIS A 172 16.60 8.81 -1.24
CA HIS A 172 16.86 9.77 -2.32
C HIS A 172 18.36 9.93 -2.65
N ARG A 173 19.24 9.61 -1.69
CA ARG A 173 20.70 9.69 -1.83
C ARG A 173 21.31 8.43 -2.43
N VAL A 174 20.55 7.33 -2.46
CA VAL A 174 20.97 6.07 -3.07
C VAL A 174 20.71 6.19 -4.58
N SER A 175 21.74 6.51 -5.34
CA SER A 175 21.72 6.57 -6.81
C SER A 175 22.61 5.48 -7.41
N LYS A 176 22.00 4.60 -8.22
CA LYS A 176 22.53 3.80 -9.35
C LYS A 176 23.84 2.98 -9.25
N TYR A 177 24.60 2.98 -8.15
CA TYR A 177 25.95 2.38 -8.11
C TYR A 177 26.09 0.99 -7.48
N SER A 178 25.01 0.30 -7.13
CA SER A 178 25.11 -0.99 -6.42
C SER A 178 24.39 -2.12 -7.16
N LEU A 179 24.64 -2.27 -8.46
CA LEU A 179 24.29 -3.47 -9.25
C LEU A 179 25.47 -4.44 -9.41
N LEU A 180 26.50 -4.35 -8.58
CA LEU A 180 27.62 -5.29 -8.60
C LEU A 180 28.01 -5.65 -7.17
N SER A 181 27.40 -6.72 -6.67
CA SER A 181 27.85 -7.68 -5.64
C SER A 181 26.59 -8.40 -5.18
N GLY A 182 26.42 -9.71 -5.28
CA GLY A 182 27.38 -10.81 -5.34
C GLY A 182 26.71 -11.96 -4.59
N SER A 183 26.64 -13.10 -5.25
CA SER A 183 26.03 -14.37 -4.83
C SER A 183 26.41 -14.85 -3.43
N GLU A 184 25.44 -15.41 -2.68
CA GLU A 184 25.70 -16.55 -1.79
C GLU A 184 24.58 -17.60 -1.90
N ARG A 185 25.00 -18.87 -2.04
CA ARG A 185 24.19 -20.10 -2.07
C ARG A 185 24.22 -20.78 -0.70
N THR A 186 23.32 -21.77 -0.56
CA THR A 186 23.32 -22.94 0.36
C THR A 186 22.67 -22.71 1.73
N ASN A 187 21.84 -23.58 2.34
CA ASN A 187 21.44 -24.98 2.11
C ASN A 187 20.06 -25.27 2.80
N SER A 188 19.33 -26.26 2.28
CA SER A 188 18.27 -27.07 2.97
C SER A 188 18.94 -28.01 4.01
N PRO A 189 18.31 -28.64 5.04
CA PRO A 189 16.94 -29.19 5.06
C PRO A 189 16.17 -29.22 6.41
N SER A 190 14.83 -29.38 6.37
CA SER A 190 14.06 -30.35 7.19
C SER A 190 12.54 -30.14 7.05
N SER A 191 11.82 -31.26 6.88
CA SER A 191 10.40 -31.39 6.53
C SER A 191 9.40 -30.79 7.55
N PRO A 192 8.33 -30.10 7.11
CA PRO A 192 7.29 -29.56 7.99
C PRO A 192 6.07 -30.48 8.15
N LEU A 193 6.16 -31.78 7.86
CA LEU A 193 5.03 -32.72 8.01
C LEU A 193 4.54 -32.86 9.47
N ILE A 194 5.34 -32.42 10.45
CA ILE A 194 4.98 -32.43 11.87
C ILE A 194 4.10 -31.23 12.27
N PHE A 195 4.20 -30.09 11.56
CA PHE A 195 3.36 -28.90 11.85
C PHE A 195 1.93 -29.03 11.32
N LEU A 196 1.72 -29.79 10.25
CA LEU A 196 0.38 -30.07 9.70
C LEU A 196 -0.47 -30.91 10.67
N PHE A 197 0.14 -31.78 11.48
CA PHE A 197 -0.59 -32.61 12.44
C PHE A 197 -1.11 -31.81 13.65
N PHE A 198 -0.32 -30.84 14.14
CA PHE A 198 -0.75 -29.96 15.23
C PHE A 198 -1.79 -28.93 14.79
N LEU A 199 -1.69 -28.40 13.56
CA LEU A 199 -2.67 -27.46 13.02
C LEU A 199 -4.01 -28.13 12.70
N LEU A 200 -4.03 -29.39 12.23
CA LEU A 200 -5.29 -30.10 11.98
C LEU A 200 -6.08 -30.39 13.26
N HIS A 201 -5.41 -30.72 14.37
CA HIS A 201 -6.06 -30.89 15.68
C HIS A 201 -6.54 -29.56 16.28
N TYR A 202 -5.78 -28.48 16.12
CA TYR A 202 -6.22 -27.16 16.57
C TYR A 202 -7.40 -26.63 15.74
N PHE A 203 -7.41 -26.87 14.42
CA PHE A 203 -8.53 -26.48 13.54
C PHE A 203 -9.79 -27.31 13.75
N LEU A 204 -9.69 -28.61 14.05
CA LEU A 204 -10.87 -29.44 14.39
C LEU A 204 -11.47 -29.07 15.75
N GLY A 205 -10.67 -28.61 16.72
CA GLY A 205 -11.15 -28.13 18.02
C GLY A 205 -11.90 -26.80 17.96
N LEU A 206 -11.56 -25.91 17.02
CA LEU A 206 -12.24 -24.61 16.85
C LEU A 206 -13.54 -24.69 16.03
N PHE A 207 -13.68 -25.68 15.13
CA PHE A 207 -14.89 -25.83 14.32
C PHE A 207 -16.09 -26.45 15.06
N PHE A 208 -15.88 -27.18 16.16
CA PHE A 208 -16.98 -27.79 16.93
C PHE A 208 -17.46 -26.97 18.14
N SER A 209 -16.89 -25.79 18.42
CA SER A 209 -17.27 -24.99 19.61
C SER A 209 -18.12 -23.74 19.32
N LYS A 210 -18.65 -23.56 18.10
CA LYS A 210 -19.58 -22.45 17.82
C LYS A 210 -20.61 -22.79 16.74
N SER A 211 -21.36 -23.86 16.97
CA SER A 211 -22.72 -24.03 16.43
C SER A 211 -23.70 -23.91 17.60
N ASP A 212 -24.70 -23.06 17.41
CA ASP A 212 -25.95 -22.94 18.17
C ASP A 212 -25.90 -22.31 19.57
N ASN A 213 -26.23 -21.02 19.64
CA ASN A 213 -27.00 -20.42 20.74
C ASN A 213 -27.72 -19.16 20.22
N ASP A 214 -28.68 -19.35 19.32
CA ASP A 214 -29.73 -18.36 18.95
C ASP A 214 -31.12 -19.02 18.97
N TRP A 215 -31.40 -19.71 20.09
CA TRP A 215 -32.74 -20.08 20.52
C TRP A 215 -32.90 -19.53 21.94
N TRP A 216 -34.02 -18.86 22.26
CA TRP A 216 -34.44 -18.36 23.60
C TRP A 216 -34.59 -16.84 23.84
N ARG A 217 -34.79 -15.98 22.82
CA ARG A 217 -35.48 -14.70 23.05
C ARG A 217 -36.56 -14.42 22.02
N GLY A 218 -37.71 -15.05 22.22
CA GLY A 218 -38.97 -14.71 21.57
C GLY A 218 -40.15 -15.38 22.29
N GLY A 219 -40.85 -14.63 23.14
CA GLY A 219 -42.25 -14.87 23.52
C GLY A 219 -42.52 -15.47 24.91
N LEU A 220 -42.89 -14.59 25.87
CA LEU A 220 -44.03 -14.69 26.80
C LEU A 220 -43.77 -13.91 28.10
N LEU A 221 -44.16 -12.63 28.11
CA LEU A 221 -45.06 -11.97 29.07
C LEU A 221 -45.17 -10.48 28.72
#